data_AF-A0A6B3IFE0-F1
#
_entry.id   AF-A0A6B3IFE0-F1
#
_cell.length_a   1.000
_cell.length_b   1.000
_cell.length_c   1.000
_cell.angle_alpha   90.00
_cell.angle_beta   90.00
_cell.angle_gamma   90.00
#
_symmetry.space_group_name_H-M   'P 1'
#
loop_
_entity.id
_entity.type
_entity.pdbx_description
1 polymer ?
#
loop_
_entity_poly.entity_id
_entity_poly.type
_entity_poly.pdbx_seq_one_letter_code
_entity_poly.pdbx_strand_id
1 'polypeptide(L)'
;NVNNHERQYYTSGTNNAALDGQGNLVITAKRENPANYNCWYGRCEYTSARLNTAGKFTTQYGRVEARMKLPRGQGIWPAFWMLGNDMGNIGWPAAGEIDIMENVGFEPGTVHGTLHGPGYSGSGGIGAGYTLPGGAAFADAFHTFAIDWSPNSIRWSVDGNVYQTRTPADLGGRQWVFNKPFFMILNLAVGGYW
;
A
#
# COMPACT_ATOMS: atom_id res chain seq x y z
N ASN A 1 4.63 2.77 -13.43
CA ASN A 1 3.67 1.67 -13.27
C ASN A 1 4.41 0.36 -13.34
N VAL A 2 4.63 -0.26 -12.19
CA VAL A 2 4.81 -1.71 -12.15
C VAL A 2 3.46 -2.25 -12.62
N ASN A 3 3.42 -2.91 -13.77
CA ASN A 3 2.16 -3.25 -14.42
C ASN A 3 1.56 -4.46 -13.71
N ASN A 4 0.84 -4.23 -12.60
CA ASN A 4 0.21 -5.27 -11.80
C ASN A 4 -1.09 -5.81 -12.43
N HIS A 5 -1.42 -5.37 -13.65
CA HIS A 5 -2.67 -5.72 -14.35
C HIS A 5 -3.94 -5.36 -13.56
N GLU A 6 -3.83 -4.31 -12.76
CA GLU A 6 -4.93 -3.62 -12.09
C GLU A 6 -5.99 -3.16 -13.11
N ARG A 7 -7.27 -3.28 -12.74
CA ARG A 7 -8.41 -3.06 -13.63
C ARG A 7 -9.11 -1.72 -13.43
N GLN A 8 -8.82 -1.01 -12.35
CA GLN A 8 -9.41 0.30 -12.06
C GLN A 8 -8.75 1.45 -12.81
N TYR A 9 -9.56 2.45 -13.14
CA TYR A 9 -9.09 3.78 -13.49
C TYR A 9 -9.09 4.66 -12.23
N TYR A 10 -7.93 5.21 -11.86
CA TYR A 10 -7.86 6.16 -10.74
C TYR A 10 -8.34 7.54 -11.18
N THR A 11 -9.30 8.12 -10.46
CA THR A 11 -9.87 9.44 -10.77
C THR A 11 -9.34 10.52 -9.84
N SER A 12 -9.34 11.77 -10.30
CA SER A 12 -9.20 12.96 -9.45
C SER A 12 -10.54 13.39 -8.84
N GLY A 13 -10.52 14.40 -7.96
CA GLY A 13 -11.71 14.95 -7.33
C GLY A 13 -12.29 14.03 -6.24
N THR A 14 -13.57 14.24 -5.91
CA THR A 14 -14.22 13.60 -4.76
C THR A 14 -15.08 12.39 -5.10
N ASN A 15 -15.10 11.95 -6.37
CA ASN A 15 -15.97 10.85 -6.81
C ASN A 15 -15.58 9.50 -6.20
N ASN A 16 -14.29 9.27 -5.99
CA ASN A 16 -13.76 8.01 -5.45
C ASN A 16 -12.97 8.20 -4.15
N ALA A 17 -12.75 9.44 -3.69
CA ALA A 17 -12.12 9.74 -2.40
C ALA A 17 -12.74 11.00 -1.78
N ALA A 18 -13.40 10.86 -0.63
CA ALA A 18 -14.02 11.98 0.07
C ALA A 18 -14.03 11.76 1.58
N LEU A 19 -14.22 12.83 2.34
CA LEU A 19 -14.53 12.72 3.77
C LEU A 19 -16.00 12.33 3.95
N ASP A 20 -16.29 11.47 4.92
CA ASP A 20 -17.65 10.98 5.21
C ASP A 20 -18.46 11.87 6.17
N GLY A 21 -17.89 12.98 6.63
CA GLY A 21 -18.47 13.86 7.65
C GLY A 21 -18.40 13.30 9.08
N GLN A 22 -17.85 12.11 9.27
CA GLN A 22 -17.70 11.41 10.56
C GLN A 22 -16.21 11.26 10.96
N GLY A 23 -15.33 11.98 10.25
CA GLY A 23 -13.90 12.02 10.54
C GLY A 23 -13.06 11.01 9.77
N ASN A 24 -13.63 10.30 8.78
CA ASN A 24 -12.87 9.34 7.97
C ASN A 24 -12.68 9.83 6.54
N LEU A 25 -11.49 9.59 6.00
CA LEU A 25 -11.29 9.54 4.56
C LEU A 25 -11.82 8.20 4.04
N VAL A 26 -12.70 8.25 3.03
CA VAL A 26 -13.27 7.07 2.39
C VAL A 26 -12.82 7.01 0.94
N ILE A 27 -12.07 5.97 0.59
CA ILE A 27 -11.75 5.59 -0.78
C ILE A 27 -12.78 4.54 -1.24
N THR A 28 -13.47 4.82 -2.34
CA THR A 28 -14.53 3.94 -2.88
C THR A 28 -14.15 3.45 -4.27
N ALA A 29 -14.02 2.14 -4.43
CA ALA A 29 -13.98 1.51 -5.75
C ALA A 29 -15.41 1.30 -6.26
N LYS A 30 -15.67 1.63 -7.52
CA LYS A 30 -17.01 1.56 -8.14
C LYS A 30 -16.92 0.85 -9.48
N ARG A 31 -17.96 0.09 -9.83
CA ARG A 31 -18.11 -0.50 -11.17
C ARG A 31 -18.85 0.48 -12.07
N GLU A 32 -18.13 1.43 -12.63
CA GLU A 32 -18.66 2.51 -13.46
C GLU A 32 -17.61 3.04 -14.44
N ASN A 33 -18.07 3.79 -15.45
CA ASN A 33 -17.19 4.50 -16.37
C ASN A 33 -17.89 5.77 -16.91
N PRO A 34 -18.06 6.81 -16.08
CA PRO A 34 -18.88 7.97 -16.43
C PRO A 34 -18.27 8.84 -17.54
N ALA A 35 -16.96 8.78 -17.76
CA ALA A 35 -16.27 9.60 -18.76
C ALA A 35 -15.65 8.79 -19.90
N ASN A 36 -16.12 7.55 -20.13
CA ASN A 36 -15.63 6.66 -21.19
C ASN A 36 -14.09 6.49 -21.18
N TYR A 37 -13.52 6.31 -20.00
CA TYR A 37 -12.12 6.00 -19.78
C TYR A 37 -11.69 4.71 -20.50
N ASN A 38 -10.46 4.72 -21.01
CA ASN A 38 -9.79 3.55 -21.58
C ASN A 38 -8.67 3.09 -20.65
N CYS A 39 -8.66 1.80 -20.38
CA CYS A 39 -7.70 1.06 -19.58
C CYS A 39 -6.84 0.21 -20.53
N TRP A 40 -5.81 -0.46 -20.00
CA TRP A 40 -4.90 -1.29 -20.81
C TRP A 40 -5.61 -2.46 -21.52
N TYR A 41 -6.80 -2.86 -21.04
CA TYR A 41 -7.64 -3.92 -21.61
C TYR A 41 -8.84 -3.41 -22.43
N GLY A 42 -8.88 -2.11 -22.77
CA GLY A 42 -10.00 -1.48 -23.48
C GLY A 42 -10.87 -0.62 -22.58
N ARG A 43 -12.19 -0.63 -22.76
CA ARG A 43 -13.11 0.20 -21.97
C ARG A 43 -12.99 -0.14 -20.48
N CYS A 44 -12.64 0.84 -19.66
CA CYS A 44 -12.56 0.63 -18.20
C CYS A 44 -13.92 0.21 -17.64
N GLU A 45 -13.90 -0.70 -16.67
CA GLU A 45 -15.09 -1.16 -15.96
C GLU A 45 -15.18 -0.63 -14.53
N TYR A 46 -14.07 -0.17 -13.96
CA TYR A 46 -13.97 0.22 -12.56
C TYR A 46 -13.29 1.58 -12.41
N THR A 47 -13.75 2.37 -11.44
CA THR A 47 -13.08 3.59 -10.96
C THR A 47 -12.65 3.41 -9.51
N SER A 48 -11.59 4.09 -9.10
CA SER A 48 -11.11 4.14 -7.72
C SER A 48 -10.26 5.38 -7.47
N ALA A 49 -9.58 5.48 -6.31
CA ALA A 49 -8.64 6.54 -6.02
C ALA A 49 -7.27 6.01 -5.54
N ARG A 50 -6.23 6.77 -5.90
CA ARG A 50 -4.85 6.64 -5.39
C ARG A 50 -4.37 8.03 -5.00
N LEU A 51 -4.22 8.24 -3.70
CA LEU A 51 -3.77 9.49 -3.10
C LEU A 51 -2.29 9.36 -2.75
N ASN A 52 -1.50 10.41 -2.94
CA ASN A 52 -0.12 10.44 -2.50
C ASN A 52 0.29 11.82 -1.98
N THR A 53 1.38 11.85 -1.20
CA THR A 53 1.91 13.07 -0.61
C THR A 53 3.16 13.61 -1.32
N ALA A 54 3.51 13.09 -2.51
CA ALA A 54 4.72 13.50 -3.23
C ALA A 54 4.73 15.02 -3.48
N GLY A 55 5.89 15.65 -3.26
CA GLY A 55 6.06 17.11 -3.39
C GLY A 55 5.33 17.95 -2.33
N LYS A 56 4.63 17.33 -1.37
CA LYS A 56 3.88 18.02 -0.31
C LYS A 56 4.34 17.63 1.08
N PHE A 57 4.44 16.34 1.35
CA PHE A 57 4.89 15.79 2.61
C PHE A 57 5.70 14.53 2.37
N THR A 58 6.89 14.52 2.94
CA THR A 58 7.76 13.36 3.04
C THR A 58 8.19 13.19 4.48
N THR A 59 8.52 11.97 4.85
CA THR A 59 9.14 11.68 6.14
C THR A 59 10.34 10.79 5.94
N GLN A 60 11.30 10.89 6.85
CA GLN A 60 12.43 9.99 6.96
C GLN A 60 12.48 9.53 8.41
N TYR A 61 12.39 8.21 8.62
CA TYR A 61 12.31 7.59 9.94
C TYR A 61 11.05 7.98 10.74
N GLY A 62 11.01 7.53 11.99
CA GLY A 62 9.90 7.73 12.91
C GLY A 62 8.83 6.68 12.78
N ARG A 63 7.68 6.95 13.40
CA ARG A 63 6.50 6.10 13.33
C ARG A 63 5.54 6.63 12.27
N VAL A 64 5.14 5.76 11.35
CA VAL A 64 4.12 6.06 10.34
C VAL A 64 2.97 5.11 10.56
N GLU A 65 1.77 5.63 10.82
CA GLU A 65 0.61 4.82 11.12
C GLU A 65 -0.70 5.36 10.51
N ALA A 66 -1.63 4.45 10.26
CA ALA A 66 -2.98 4.77 9.85
C ALA A 66 -3.98 3.81 10.53
N ARG A 67 -5.07 4.37 11.04
CA ARG A 67 -6.21 3.59 11.55
C ARG A 67 -7.24 3.42 10.44
N MET A 68 -7.41 2.20 9.94
CA MET A 68 -8.18 1.90 8.73
C MET A 68 -9.12 0.71 8.95
N LYS A 69 -10.31 0.76 8.36
CA LYS A 69 -11.17 -0.41 8.15
C LYS A 69 -11.11 -0.77 6.68
N LEU A 70 -10.73 -2.00 6.38
CA LEU A 70 -10.46 -2.42 5.00
C LEU A 70 -11.75 -2.86 4.28
N PRO A 71 -11.82 -2.78 2.95
CA PRO A 71 -12.84 -3.49 2.18
C PRO A 71 -12.53 -4.99 2.13
N ARG A 72 -13.51 -5.80 1.68
CA ARG A 72 -13.34 -7.24 1.39
C ARG A 72 -13.95 -7.59 0.05
N GLY A 73 -13.55 -8.71 -0.52
CA GLY A 73 -14.13 -9.24 -1.76
C GLY A 73 -13.04 -9.65 -2.76
N GLN A 74 -13.33 -10.68 -3.54
CA GLN A 74 -12.41 -11.17 -4.56
C GLN A 74 -11.96 -10.04 -5.50
N GLY A 75 -10.65 -9.93 -5.71
CA GLY A 75 -10.08 -8.92 -6.58
C GLY A 75 -10.08 -7.51 -6.00
N ILE A 76 -10.28 -7.32 -4.71
CA ILE A 76 -10.09 -6.02 -4.06
C ILE A 76 -8.71 -5.99 -3.40
N TRP A 77 -7.95 -4.91 -3.57
CA TRP A 77 -6.58 -4.79 -3.04
C TRP A 77 -6.34 -3.39 -2.45
N PRO A 78 -6.71 -3.15 -1.18
CA PRO A 78 -6.32 -1.93 -0.48
C PRO A 78 -4.83 -1.95 -0.12
N ALA A 79 -4.18 -0.79 -0.20
CA ALA A 79 -2.80 -0.62 0.21
C ALA A 79 -2.56 0.72 0.94
N PHE A 80 -1.71 0.66 1.96
CA PHE A 80 -1.06 1.79 2.63
C PHE A 80 0.44 1.57 2.58
N TRP A 81 1.14 2.45 1.87
CA TRP A 81 2.52 2.20 1.47
C TRP A 81 3.27 3.49 1.20
N MET A 82 4.56 3.38 0.93
CA MET A 82 5.46 4.51 0.75
C MET A 82 6.46 4.25 -0.37
N LEU A 83 6.82 5.32 -1.10
CA LEU A 83 7.88 5.29 -2.11
C LEU A 83 8.96 6.34 -1.80
N GLY A 84 10.21 6.04 -2.17
CA GLY A 84 11.31 6.99 -2.04
C GLY A 84 11.05 8.29 -2.80
N ASN A 85 11.38 9.43 -2.20
CA ASN A 85 11.12 10.75 -2.80
C ASN A 85 11.93 11.00 -4.08
N ASP A 86 12.97 10.21 -4.34
CA ASP A 86 13.78 10.22 -5.55
C ASP A 86 13.22 9.33 -6.67
N MET A 87 12.01 8.76 -6.51
CA MET A 87 11.33 7.91 -7.50
C MET A 87 11.25 8.52 -8.89
N GLY A 88 11.06 9.84 -9.02
CA GLY A 88 11.05 10.52 -10.32
C GLY A 88 12.41 10.58 -11.02
N ASN A 89 13.51 10.41 -10.27
CA ASN A 89 14.87 10.56 -10.76
C ASN A 89 15.53 9.20 -11.03
N ILE A 90 15.41 8.25 -10.10
CA ILE A 90 16.12 6.97 -10.18
C ILE A 90 15.21 5.78 -10.50
N GLY A 91 13.88 5.99 -10.46
CA GLY A 91 12.89 4.97 -10.78
C GLY A 91 12.80 3.82 -9.77
N TRP A 92 11.86 2.92 -10.03
CA TRP A 92 11.64 1.72 -9.24
C TRP A 92 12.42 0.52 -9.81
N PRO A 93 12.96 -0.38 -8.98
CA PRO A 93 12.87 -0.43 -7.50
C PRO A 93 13.99 0.33 -6.79
N ALA A 94 14.86 1.07 -7.49
CA ALA A 94 15.99 1.79 -6.88
C ALA A 94 15.56 2.86 -5.87
N ALA A 95 14.40 3.48 -6.09
CA ALA A 95 13.77 4.41 -5.16
C ALA A 95 13.41 3.77 -3.81
N GLY A 96 13.21 2.46 -3.76
CA GLY A 96 12.71 1.76 -2.60
C GLY A 96 11.20 1.93 -2.41
N GLU A 97 10.59 0.90 -1.83
CA GLU A 97 9.17 0.82 -1.49
C GLU A 97 9.01 0.17 -0.11
N ILE A 98 8.15 0.76 0.72
CA ILE A 98 7.79 0.23 2.03
C ILE A 98 6.27 0.05 2.05
N ASP A 99 5.81 -1.19 1.97
CA ASP A 99 4.41 -1.54 2.09
C ASP A 99 4.10 -1.72 3.57
N ILE A 100 3.37 -0.77 4.15
CA ILE A 100 3.00 -0.79 5.57
C ILE A 100 1.87 -1.80 5.77
N MET A 101 0.92 -1.82 4.83
CA MET A 101 -0.19 -2.75 4.80
C MET A 101 -0.66 -2.94 3.37
N GLU A 102 -0.70 -4.20 2.94
CA GLU A 102 -1.48 -4.66 1.81
C GLU A 102 -2.44 -5.75 2.26
N ASN A 103 -3.66 -5.76 1.76
CA ASN A 103 -4.57 -6.89 1.89
C ASN A 103 -5.00 -7.33 0.49
N VAL A 104 -5.14 -8.64 0.29
CA VAL A 104 -5.82 -9.16 -0.89
C VAL A 104 -7.19 -9.67 -0.45
N GLY A 105 -8.25 -9.17 -1.09
CA GLY A 105 -9.61 -9.31 -0.58
C GLY A 105 -10.18 -10.74 -0.57
N PHE A 106 -9.43 -11.73 -1.09
CA PHE A 106 -9.71 -13.17 -0.93
C PHE A 106 -9.15 -13.76 0.38
N GLU A 107 -8.21 -13.07 1.03
CA GLU A 107 -7.68 -13.35 2.37
C GLU A 107 -8.01 -12.19 3.33
N PRO A 108 -9.30 -11.94 3.64
CA PRO A 108 -9.72 -10.73 4.35
C PRO A 108 -9.20 -10.64 5.79
N GLY A 109 -8.67 -11.73 6.35
CA GLY A 109 -8.06 -11.80 7.68
C GLY A 109 -6.55 -11.61 7.71
N THR A 110 -5.87 -11.49 6.56
CA THR A 110 -4.41 -11.41 6.45
C THR A 110 -3.97 -10.10 5.81
N VAL A 111 -2.94 -9.45 6.35
CA VAL A 111 -2.25 -8.34 5.71
C VAL A 111 -0.78 -8.67 5.51
N HIS A 112 -0.14 -7.99 4.57
CA HIS A 112 1.26 -8.12 4.24
C HIS A 112 1.97 -6.79 4.45
N GLY A 113 3.18 -6.85 5.01
CA GLY A 113 4.13 -5.74 4.99
C GLY A 113 5.37 -6.19 4.25
N THR A 114 5.87 -5.36 3.34
CA THR A 114 6.89 -5.76 2.37
C THR A 114 7.88 -4.63 2.13
N LEU A 115 9.12 -5.00 1.84
CA LEU A 115 10.13 -4.10 1.30
C LEU A 115 10.45 -4.47 -0.13
N HIS A 116 10.51 -3.45 -0.99
CA HIS A 116 11.08 -3.58 -2.32
C HIS A 116 12.29 -2.67 -2.52
N GLY A 117 13.31 -3.20 -3.20
CA GLY A 117 14.54 -2.51 -3.55
C GLY A 117 15.35 -3.27 -4.61
N PRO A 118 16.55 -2.77 -4.99
CA PRO A 118 17.39 -3.40 -5.99
C PRO A 118 17.75 -4.85 -5.64
N GLY A 119 17.27 -5.80 -6.44
CA GLY A 119 17.49 -7.24 -6.23
C GLY A 119 16.54 -7.90 -5.23
N TYR A 120 15.53 -7.19 -4.74
CA TYR A 120 14.45 -7.72 -3.90
C TYR A 120 13.15 -6.94 -4.18
N SER A 121 12.47 -7.24 -5.29
CA SER A 121 11.32 -6.44 -5.76
C SER A 121 10.31 -7.31 -6.51
N GLY A 122 9.10 -6.79 -6.77
CA GLY A 122 8.00 -7.58 -7.32
C GLY A 122 7.69 -8.77 -6.40
N SER A 123 7.49 -9.96 -6.98
CA SER A 123 7.30 -11.20 -6.19
C SER A 123 8.50 -11.58 -5.31
N GLY A 124 9.68 -11.01 -5.57
CA GLY A 124 10.89 -11.18 -4.75
C GLY A 124 11.04 -10.13 -3.65
N GLY A 125 9.99 -9.35 -3.35
CA GLY A 125 9.96 -8.47 -2.18
C GLY A 125 10.19 -9.25 -0.88
N ILE A 126 10.72 -8.58 0.15
CA ILE A 126 11.03 -9.22 1.43
C ILE A 126 10.01 -8.72 2.45
N GLY A 127 9.12 -9.60 2.86
CA GLY A 127 8.00 -9.26 3.74
C GLY A 127 7.57 -10.40 4.63
N ALA A 128 6.44 -10.20 5.30
CA ALA A 128 5.75 -11.21 6.10
C ALA A 128 4.25 -10.89 6.14
N GLY A 129 3.44 -11.91 6.39
CA GLY A 129 2.01 -11.77 6.63
C GLY A 129 1.71 -11.65 8.13
N TYR A 130 0.58 -11.01 8.45
CA TYR A 130 -0.04 -11.04 9.76
C TYR A 130 -1.53 -11.37 9.62
N THR A 131 -1.98 -12.41 10.31
CA THR A 131 -3.36 -12.87 10.27
C THR A 131 -4.04 -12.62 11.61
N LEU A 132 -5.24 -12.03 11.59
CA LEU A 132 -6.03 -11.84 12.79
C LEU A 132 -6.40 -13.20 13.44
N PRO A 133 -6.39 -13.28 14.78
CA PRO A 133 -6.79 -14.50 15.46
C PRO A 133 -8.28 -14.80 15.28
N GLY A 134 -8.66 -16.06 15.44
CA GLY A 134 -10.07 -16.48 15.48
C GLY A 134 -10.83 -16.36 14.16
N GLY A 135 -10.14 -16.17 13.03
CA GLY A 135 -10.76 -16.05 11.71
C GLY A 135 -11.45 -14.71 11.45
N ALA A 136 -11.14 -13.68 12.25
CA ALA A 136 -11.65 -12.33 12.03
C ALA A 136 -11.11 -11.69 10.74
N ALA A 137 -11.84 -10.73 10.19
CA ALA A 137 -11.43 -9.99 9.00
C ALA A 137 -11.12 -8.52 9.33
N PHE A 138 -10.12 -7.96 8.65
CA PHE A 138 -9.77 -6.54 8.72
C PHE A 138 -10.87 -5.60 8.19
N ALA A 139 -11.89 -6.18 7.56
CA ALA A 139 -13.07 -5.48 7.10
C ALA A 139 -14.20 -5.40 8.15
N ASP A 140 -14.07 -6.08 9.29
CA ASP A 140 -15.08 -6.07 10.36
C ASP A 140 -14.95 -4.84 11.26
N ALA A 141 -13.72 -4.33 11.47
CA ALA A 141 -13.44 -3.21 12.35
C ALA A 141 -12.29 -2.34 11.83
N PHE A 142 -12.07 -1.20 12.49
CA PHE A 142 -10.87 -0.40 12.27
C PHE A 142 -9.70 -0.99 13.04
N HIS A 143 -8.56 -1.10 12.38
CA HIS A 143 -7.28 -1.54 12.93
C HIS A 143 -6.20 -0.49 12.66
N THR A 144 -5.18 -0.44 13.50
CA THR A 144 -4.02 0.46 13.33
C THR A 144 -2.88 -0.30 12.67
N PHE A 145 -2.50 0.12 11.47
CA PHE A 145 -1.35 -0.40 10.73
C PHE A 145 -0.21 0.58 10.83
N ALA A 146 0.98 0.11 11.19
CA ALA A 146 2.09 1.01 11.43
C ALA A 146 3.46 0.39 11.14
N ILE A 147 4.41 1.26 10.81
CA ILE A 147 5.84 0.98 10.91
C ILE A 147 6.51 1.88 11.94
N ASP A 148 7.50 1.34 12.65
CA ASP A 148 8.54 2.10 13.33
C ASP A 148 9.82 1.98 12.49
N TRP A 149 10.30 3.10 11.95
CA TRP A 149 11.41 3.17 10.99
C TRP A 149 12.58 3.96 11.57
N SER A 150 13.77 3.38 11.49
CA SER A 150 15.05 3.98 11.87
C SER A 150 16.11 3.66 10.79
N PRO A 151 17.33 4.24 10.84
CA PRO A 151 18.29 4.11 9.76
C PRO A 151 18.54 2.68 9.23
N ASN A 152 18.55 1.68 10.09
CA ASN A 152 18.84 0.30 9.69
C ASN A 152 17.81 -0.70 10.21
N SER A 153 16.58 -0.25 10.47
CA SER A 153 15.51 -1.12 10.94
C SER A 153 14.15 -0.54 10.59
N ILE A 154 13.27 -1.38 10.05
CA ILE A 154 11.85 -1.11 9.88
C ILE A 154 11.10 -2.22 10.57
N ARG A 155 10.16 -1.87 11.44
CA ARG A 155 9.37 -2.80 12.23
C ARG A 155 7.89 -2.57 11.97
N TRP A 156 7.17 -3.60 11.55
CA TRP A 156 5.74 -3.50 11.26
C TRP A 156 4.92 -3.98 12.45
N SER A 157 3.77 -3.35 12.64
CA SER A 157 2.79 -3.72 13.65
C SER A 157 1.35 -3.56 13.18
N VAL A 158 0.48 -4.42 13.73
CA VAL A 158 -0.98 -4.32 13.63
C VAL A 158 -1.54 -4.23 15.04
N ASP A 159 -2.26 -3.15 15.34
CA ASP A 159 -2.80 -2.84 16.67
C ASP A 159 -1.72 -2.88 17.78
N GLY A 160 -0.51 -2.43 17.44
CA GLY A 160 0.66 -2.46 18.32
C GLY A 160 1.37 -3.82 18.42
N ASN A 161 0.79 -4.90 17.87
CA ASN A 161 1.44 -6.20 17.81
C ASN A 161 2.48 -6.22 16.68
N VAL A 162 3.76 -6.25 17.05
CA VAL A 162 4.86 -6.37 16.10
C VAL A 162 4.86 -7.77 15.51
N TYR A 163 4.85 -7.87 14.18
CA TYR A 163 4.86 -9.16 13.49
C TYR A 163 6.09 -9.37 12.60
N GLN A 164 6.84 -8.31 12.27
CA GLN A 164 8.12 -8.44 11.58
C GLN A 164 9.03 -7.24 11.84
N THR A 165 10.32 -7.47 11.68
CA THR A 165 11.36 -6.44 11.62
C THR A 165 12.31 -6.79 10.49
N ARG A 166 12.71 -5.81 9.69
CA ARG A 166 13.68 -5.95 8.60
C ARG A 166 14.83 -4.97 8.79
N THR A 167 16.02 -5.45 8.51
CA THR A 167 17.30 -4.76 8.65
C THR A 167 18.15 -4.98 7.40
N PRO A 168 19.26 -4.25 7.20
CA PRO A 168 20.20 -4.53 6.12
C PRO A 168 20.73 -5.98 6.11
N ALA A 169 20.80 -6.65 7.26
CA ALA A 169 21.27 -8.04 7.33
C ALA A 169 20.33 -9.03 6.63
N ASP A 170 19.03 -8.73 6.55
CA ASP A 170 18.03 -9.53 5.85
C ASP A 170 18.20 -9.51 4.32
N LEU A 171 18.99 -8.56 3.80
CA LEU A 171 19.15 -8.36 2.37
C LEU A 171 20.22 -9.25 1.74
N GLY A 172 20.97 -10.04 2.51
CA GLY A 172 22.01 -10.93 1.96
C GLY A 172 23.07 -10.17 1.13
N GLY A 173 23.48 -8.99 1.60
CA GLY A 173 24.46 -8.13 0.94
C GLY A 173 23.90 -7.20 -0.16
N ARG A 174 22.60 -7.29 -0.48
CA ARG A 174 21.94 -6.32 -1.38
C ARG A 174 21.79 -4.96 -0.71
N GLN A 175 21.67 -3.91 -1.52
CA GLN A 175 21.68 -2.52 -1.05
C GLN A 175 20.42 -2.19 -0.23
N TRP A 176 20.62 -1.62 0.96
CA TRP A 176 19.56 -1.00 1.77
C TRP A 176 19.24 0.40 1.25
N VAL A 177 18.02 0.61 0.74
CA VAL A 177 17.60 1.88 0.10
C VAL A 177 16.63 2.71 0.96
N PHE A 178 16.48 2.38 2.24
CA PHE A 178 15.50 3.03 3.14
C PHE A 178 16.14 4.07 4.08
N ASN A 179 17.22 4.71 3.62
CA ASN A 179 17.96 5.75 4.35
C ASN A 179 17.83 7.13 3.69
N LYS A 180 16.59 7.50 3.38
CA LYS A 180 16.23 8.73 2.67
C LYS A 180 14.75 9.05 2.90
N PRO A 181 14.26 10.25 2.53
CA PRO A 181 12.84 10.58 2.66
C PRO A 181 11.93 9.78 1.72
N PHE A 182 10.75 9.43 2.21
CA PHE A 182 9.69 8.73 1.48
C PHE A 182 8.39 9.53 1.55
N PHE A 183 7.57 9.43 0.51
CA PHE A 183 6.19 9.94 0.50
C PHE A 183 5.20 8.79 0.70
N MET A 184 4.01 9.10 1.23
CA MET A 184 2.98 8.11 1.52
C MET A 184 1.97 7.99 0.39
N ILE A 185 1.36 6.81 0.29
CA ILE A 185 0.35 6.46 -0.72
C ILE A 185 -0.77 5.66 -0.05
N LEU A 186 -2.01 6.01 -0.38
CA LEU A 186 -3.21 5.24 -0.05
C LEU A 186 -3.97 4.96 -1.35
N ASN A 187 -4.31 3.71 -1.60
CA ASN A 187 -5.17 3.36 -2.73
C ASN A 187 -6.02 2.13 -2.45
N LEU A 188 -6.99 1.94 -3.35
CA LEU A 188 -7.80 0.74 -3.46
C LEU A 188 -7.76 0.24 -4.90
N ALA A 189 -6.96 -0.78 -5.18
CA ALA A 189 -6.92 -1.43 -6.48
C ALA A 189 -8.08 -2.44 -6.65
N VAL A 190 -8.43 -2.71 -7.90
CA VAL A 190 -9.42 -3.72 -8.32
C VAL A 190 -8.77 -4.63 -9.36
N GLY A 191 -8.75 -5.93 -9.10
CA GLY A 191 -7.98 -6.92 -9.84
C GLY A 191 -6.47 -6.76 -9.62
N GLY A 192 -5.71 -7.57 -10.33
CA GLY A 192 -4.27 -7.58 -10.29
C GLY A 192 -3.71 -8.99 -10.17
N TYR A 193 -2.41 -9.13 -10.36
CA TYR A 193 -1.75 -10.44 -10.40
C TYR A 193 -1.35 -11.03 -9.06
N TRP A 194 -1.29 -10.20 -8.00
CA TRP A 194 -0.72 -10.47 -6.68
C TRP A 194 -0.06 -11.85 -6.52
#